data_AF-A0A2A4WRN2-F1
#
_entry.id   AF-A0A2A4WRN2-F1
#
_cell.length_a   1.000
_cell.length_b   1.000
_cell.length_c   1.000
_cell.angle_alpha   90.00
_cell.angle_beta   90.00
_cell.angle_gamma   90.00
#
_symmetry.space_group_name_H-M   'P 1'
#
loop_
_entity.id
_entity.type
_entity.pdbx_description
1 polymer ?
#
loop_
_entity_poly.entity_id
_entity_poly.type
_entity_poly.pdbx_seq_one_letter_code
_entity_poly.pdbx_strand_id
1 'polypeptide(L)' 'MSKNTGQRHLAEMFLIGVLDSTEGESWCGYKVALPGSIQELIYIGFKKESEQSLNRRASEIIISIMSQKLPCKDRT' A
#
# COMPACT_ATOMS: atom_id res chain seq x y z
N MET A 1 9.96 5.84 -9.17
CA MET A 1 9.54 6.91 -8.24
C MET A 1 9.88 8.28 -8.81
N SER A 2 9.21 9.35 -8.35
CA SER A 2 9.46 10.72 -8.80
C SER A 2 10.93 11.14 -8.55
N LYS A 3 11.48 11.95 -9.47
CA LYS A 3 12.79 12.59 -9.30
C LYS A 3 12.72 13.80 -8.35
N ASN A 4 11.52 14.29 -8.06
CA ASN A 4 11.30 15.35 -7.08
C ASN A 4 11.20 14.76 -5.67
N THR A 5 12.20 15.06 -4.84
CA THR A 5 12.34 14.53 -3.47
C THR A 5 11.18 14.95 -2.57
N GLY A 6 10.72 16.20 -2.68
CA GLY A 6 9.62 16.71 -1.85
C GLY A 6 8.29 16.01 -2.13
N GLN A 7 7.95 15.85 -3.41
CA GLN A 7 6.75 15.09 -3.80
C GLN A 7 6.83 13.62 -3.40
N ARG A 8 8.03 13.03 -3.49
CA ARG A 8 8.25 11.65 -3.05
C ARG A 8 8.02 11.50 -1.55
N HIS A 9 8.57 12.39 -0.73
CA HIS A 9 8.33 12.34 0.73
C HIS A 9 6.86 12.53 1.09
N LEU A 10 6.14 13.43 0.41
CA LEU A 10 4.70 13.59 0.63
C LEU A 10 3.92 12.31 0.31
N ALA A 11 4.26 11.63 -0.79
CA ALA A 11 3.65 10.35 -1.15
C ALA A 11 3.98 9.23 -0.15
N GLU A 12 5.22 9.19 0.35
CA GLU A 12 5.66 8.25 1.38
C GLU A 12 4.94 8.50 2.71
N MET A 13 4.76 9.76 3.12
CA MET A 13 4.00 10.12 4.32
C MET A 13 2.52 9.72 4.20
N PHE A 14 1.89 9.99 3.06
CA PHE A 14 0.53 9.54 2.79
C PHE A 14 0.43 8.01 2.88
N LEU A 15 1.38 7.31 2.25
CA LEU A 15 1.42 5.85 2.27
C LEU A 15 1.51 5.30 3.69
N ILE A 16 2.46 5.78 4.50
CA ILE A 16 2.62 5.32 5.89
C ILE A 16 1.33 5.55 6.69
N GLY A 17 0.66 6.69 6.51
CA GLY A 17 -0.62 6.95 7.19
C GLY A 17 -1.72 5.96 6.79
N VAL A 18 -1.77 5.52 5.53
CA VAL A 18 -2.72 4.49 5.08
C VAL A 18 -2.35 3.13 5.67
N LEU A 19 -1.06 2.77 5.67
CA LEU A 19 -0.61 1.49 6.21
C LEU A 19 -0.90 1.38 7.72
N ASP A 20 -0.52 2.39 8.51
CA ASP A 20 -0.70 2.39 9.96
C ASP A 20 -2.17 2.38 10.39
N SER A 21 -3.07 2.97 9.58
CA SER A 21 -4.50 3.00 9.87
C SER A 21 -5.26 1.74 9.45
N THR A 22 -4.62 0.82 8.72
CA THR A 22 -5.31 -0.34 8.12
C THR A 22 -4.63 -1.68 8.38
N GLU A 23 -3.37 -1.66 8.83
CA GLU A 23 -2.64 -2.86 9.26
C GLU A 23 -3.28 -3.45 10.52
N GLY A 24 -3.38 -4.78 10.57
CA GLY A 24 -4.04 -5.51 11.64
C GLY A 24 -5.57 -5.60 11.51
N GLU A 25 -6.17 -4.85 10.59
CA GLU A 25 -7.60 -4.88 10.29
C GLU A 25 -7.88 -5.45 8.89
N SER A 26 -7.46 -4.73 7.84
CA SER A 26 -7.76 -5.11 6.45
C SER A 26 -6.67 -5.98 5.82
N TRP A 27 -5.47 -5.95 6.38
CA TRP A 27 -4.30 -6.72 5.96
C TRP A 27 -3.33 -6.81 7.15
N CYS A 28 -2.44 -7.80 7.18
CA CYS A 28 -1.54 -8.04 8.31
C CYS A 28 -0.16 -8.39 7.78
N GLY A 29 0.88 -7.65 8.17
CA GLY A 29 2.17 -7.84 7.51
C GLY A 29 3.38 -7.11 8.07
N TYR A 30 3.23 -6.17 9.00
CA TYR A 30 4.39 -5.42 9.49
C TYR A 30 5.43 -6.29 10.20
N LYS A 31 5.00 -7.41 10.78
CA LYS A 31 5.91 -8.36 11.43
C LYS A 31 6.75 -9.19 10.45
N VAL A 32 6.36 -9.25 9.17
CA VAL A 32 6.95 -10.16 8.18
C VAL A 32 7.48 -9.47 6.93
N ALA A 33 7.02 -8.25 6.62
CA ALA A 33 7.42 -7.50 5.44
C ALA A 33 8.25 -6.28 5.81
N LEU A 34 9.41 -6.13 5.16
CA LEU A 34 10.24 -4.94 5.30
C LEU A 34 9.53 -3.72 4.66
N PRO A 35 9.69 -2.51 5.20
CA PRO A 35 9.05 -1.30 4.65
C PRO A 35 9.32 -1.10 3.15
N GLY A 36 10.56 -1.32 2.70
CA GLY A 36 10.92 -1.22 1.28
C GLY A 36 10.18 -2.24 0.40
N SER A 37 9.96 -3.46 0.89
CA SER A 37 9.20 -4.48 0.18
C SER A 37 7.72 -4.13 0.07
N ILE A 38 7.13 -3.52 1.10
CA ILE A 38 5.74 -3.02 1.05
C ILE A 38 5.60 -1.94 -0.02
N GLN A 39 6.53 -0.98 -0.05
CA GLN A 39 6.54 0.07 -1.08
C GLN A 39 6.66 -0.52 -2.50
N GLU A 40 7.51 -1.52 -2.68
CA GLU A 40 7.67 -2.21 -3.97
C GLU A 40 6.40 -2.96 -4.40
N LEU A 41 5.77 -3.71 -3.47
CA LEU A 41 4.50 -4.40 -3.72
C LEU A 41 3.41 -3.44 -4.16
N ILE A 42 3.30 -2.29 -3.50
CA ILE A 42 2.32 -1.25 -3.83
C ILE A 42 2.63 -0.65 -5.19
N TYR A 43 3.88 -0.28 -5.46
CA TYR A 43 4.27 0.25 -6.78
C TYR A 43 3.94 -0.73 -7.92
N ILE A 44 4.25 -2.01 -7.75
CA ILE A 44 3.92 -3.05 -8.73
C ILE A 44 2.40 -3.21 -8.86
N GLY A 45 1.66 -3.13 -7.74
CA GLY A 45 0.20 -3.18 -7.72
C GLY A 45 -0.43 -2.04 -8.52
N PHE A 46 -0.04 -0.80 -8.27
CA PHE A 46 -0.48 0.37 -9.03
C PHE A 46 -0.19 0.25 -10.53
N LYS A 47 0.96 -0.31 -10.91
CA LYS A 47 1.30 -0.56 -12.32
C LYS A 47 0.39 -1.56 -13.03
N LYS A 48 -0.31 -2.42 -12.28
CA LYS A 48 -1.22 -3.44 -12.80
C LYS A 48 -2.68 -2.97 -12.84
N GLU A 49 -2.98 -1.83 -12.23
CA GLU A 49 -4.31 -1.24 -12.26
C GLU A 49 -4.66 -0.69 -13.64
N SER A 50 -5.95 -0.74 -13.99
CA SER A 50 -6.46 -0.06 -15.19
C SER A 50 -6.58 1.45 -14.97
N GLU A 51 -6.57 2.24 -16.04
CA GLU A 51 -6.76 3.69 -15.95
C GLU A 51 -8.06 4.07 -15.23
N GLN A 52 -9.14 3.33 -15.47
CA GLN A 52 -10.42 3.55 -14.79
C GLN A 52 -10.32 3.26 -13.28
N SER A 53 -9.56 2.24 -12.89
CA SER A 53 -9.34 1.90 -11.48
C SER A 53 -8.48 2.94 -10.77
N LEU A 54 -7.51 3.55 -11.47
CA LEU A 54 -6.66 4.62 -10.94
C LEU A 54 -7.40 5.92 -10.64
N ASN A 55 -8.64 6.08 -11.08
CA ASN A 55 -9.51 7.20 -10.70
C ASN A 55 -10.12 7.06 -9.30
N ARG A 56 -9.97 5.90 -8.65
CA ARG A 56 -10.40 5.70 -7.26
C ARG A 56 -9.44 6.38 -6.28
N ARG A 57 -9.87 6.49 -5.02
CA ARG A 57 -9.00 7.00 -3.96
C ARG A 57 -7.77 6.10 -3.83
N ALA A 58 -6.58 6.69 -3.82
CA ALA A 58 -5.32 5.95 -3.71
C ALA A 58 -5.28 5.03 -2.48
N SER A 59 -5.90 5.45 -1.36
CA SER A 59 -6.02 4.63 -0.16
C SER A 59 -6.78 3.33 -0.39
N GLU A 60 -7.87 3.35 -1.17
CA GLU A 60 -8.66 2.15 -1.48
C GLU A 60 -7.86 1.16 -2.33
N ILE A 61 -7.07 1.68 -3.28
CA ILE A 61 -6.20 0.87 -4.13
C ILE A 61 -5.07 0.25 -3.29
N ILE A 62 -4.44 1.04 -2.41
CA ILE A 62 -3.40 0.54 -1.48
C ILE A 62 -3.97 -0.59 -0.61
N ILE A 63 -5.10 -0.37 0.04
CA ILE A 63 -5.74 -1.38 0.91
C ILE A 63 -6.04 -2.65 0.09
N SER A 64 -6.63 -2.51 -1.11
CA SER A 64 -6.93 -3.65 -1.98
C SER A 64 -5.67 -4.46 -2.34
N ILE A 65 -4.56 -3.77 -2.68
CA ILE A 65 -3.28 -4.44 -2.97
C ILE A 65 -2.78 -5.18 -1.73
N MET A 66 -2.81 -4.53 -0.57
CA MET A 66 -2.28 -5.10 0.67
C MET A 66 -3.11 -6.29 1.16
N SER A 67 -4.44 -6.22 1.12
CA SER A 67 -5.33 -7.32 1.47
C SER A 67 -5.11 -8.55 0.58
N GLN A 68 -4.76 -8.35 -0.70
CA GLN A 68 -4.44 -9.46 -1.61
C GLN A 68 -3.05 -10.07 -1.37
N LYS A 69 -2.07 -9.26 -0.95
CA LYS A 69 -0.67 -9.69 -0.82
C LYS A 69 -0.31 -10.18 0.57
N LEU A 70 -0.87 -9.57 1.59
CA LEU A 70 -0.61 -9.82 2.99
C LEU A 70 -1.96 -9.91 3.74
N PRO A 71 -2.83 -10.87 3.37
CA PRO A 71 -4.11 -11.04 4.05
C PRO A 71 -3.88 -11.37 5.53
N CYS A 72 -4.73 -10.83 6.40
CA CYS A 72 -4.79 -11.32 7.77
C CYS A 72 -5.21 -12.80 7.75
N LYS A 73 -4.48 -13.62 8.49
CA LYS A 73 -4.94 -14.99 8.77
C LYS A 73 -6.10 -14.88 9.75
N ASP A 74 -7.12 -15.71 9.59
CA ASP A 74 -8.20 -15.83 10.57
C ASP A 74 -7.58 -16.03 11.95
N ARG A 75 -8.03 -15.24 12.93
CA ARG A 75 -7.69 -15.45 14.34
C ARG A 75 -8.40 -16.73 14.78
N THR A 76 -7.77 -17.89 14.59
CA THR A 76 -8.17 -19.15 15.22
C THR A 76 -7.98 -19.10 16.73
#